data_AF-A0A8T4F1M6-F1
#
_entry.id   AF-A0A8T4F1M6-F1
#
_cell.length_a   1.000
_cell.length_b   1.000
_cell.length_c   1.000
_cell.angle_alpha   90.00
_cell.angle_beta   90.00
_cell.angle_gamma   90.00
#
_symmetry.space_group_name_H-M   'P 1'
#
loop_
_entity.id
_entity.type
_entity.pdbx_description
1 polymer ?
#
loop_
_entity_poly.entity_id
_entity_poly.type
_entity_poly.pdbx_seq_one_letter_code
_entity_poly.pdbx_strand_id
1 'polypeptide(L)'
;MVRDKRLSMVIGLVAALLATGAIALATVVDRPSASSMARLADAQSSPVPGTADRPWAVSGNKALRFEAEAATVRKGVAESNHRGFSGAGFVNGRNATGSYVEWTVESPTAGRAKIGIRYANGSRTSRIAKISVNGTVVVKKYRFRPTGGWSRWRTAKLRITMTAGTNTIRVTTTSRRGNPNLDYLDVVLPNGTTTTASPVPSSPTPTPTPTPSDTGSVIPPEEPSSLAPTETPPVETPPVETPPVETPPVETPPSETPPVEPSVSESPSETPSESPSESPVESPSASPSPSPSPSPSGSPSGGGGVPGTVTTVSDGWTVPWDVSWAPDGSWALVTERDTLKVFKVTPDGTKTEVGTVPEGVSSDGGEDGLMGVALSPTWNGTTDTDVFFMHTAEEGNRVAKMSFDGTTLSNYQAILTGIAKNTFHDGGRIRFGPDGFLYVGTGDAGNAPLAQDPASLNGKILRITKEGQPAPGNPGGTAVYSLGHRNPQGLGWDSAGRLWESELGENTWDELNLIEAGKNYGWPTCEGVCATQGMENPKRTWATSEASPSGIAIVDDVIYMAAMRGQRLWRIPLNGTETGEPVAYLQGTNGRLRAVSAVPNPTAKALWVTTTNADTSGGQPPGSDKILLIPLSNP
;
A
#
# COMPACT_ATOMS: atom_id res chain seq x y z
N MET A 1 -35.83 40.26 59.05
CA MET A 1 -35.31 39.38 60.12
C MET A 1 -36.11 38.10 60.00
N VAL A 2 -35.59 36.95 59.56
CA VAL A 2 -34.30 36.32 59.82
C VAL A 2 -33.79 35.63 58.54
N ARG A 3 -32.58 36.06 58.12
CA ARG A 3 -31.45 35.35 57.45
C ARG A 3 -31.72 34.35 56.32
N ASP A 4 -31.30 34.68 55.09
CA ASP A 4 -30.02 34.29 54.41
C ASP A 4 -30.13 32.86 53.83
N LYS A 5 -29.87 32.51 52.55
CA LYS A 5 -29.25 33.18 51.39
C LYS A 5 -29.48 32.27 50.16
N ARG A 6 -29.78 32.88 48.99
CA ARG A 6 -29.19 32.67 47.62
C ARG A 6 -28.99 31.20 47.12
N LEU A 7 -29.29 30.77 45.89
CA LEU A 7 -29.47 31.41 44.58
C LEU A 7 -30.03 30.38 43.54
N SER A 8 -30.94 30.87 42.68
CA SER A 8 -31.52 30.39 41.40
C SER A 8 -31.18 29.04 40.73
N MET A 9 -32.23 28.37 40.22
CA MET A 9 -32.29 27.91 38.82
C MET A 9 -33.75 27.74 38.32
N VAL A 10 -33.98 28.11 37.05
CA VAL A 10 -35.28 28.37 36.41
C VAL A 10 -35.78 27.18 35.57
N ILE A 11 -37.09 26.91 35.76
CA ILE A 11 -38.08 26.04 35.10
C ILE A 11 -38.30 26.50 33.62
N GLY A 12 -38.64 25.72 32.59
CA GLY A 12 -39.45 24.52 32.47
C GLY A 12 -40.70 24.82 31.59
N LEU A 13 -40.77 24.12 30.45
CA LEU A 13 -41.93 23.64 29.68
C LEU A 13 -43.10 24.57 29.22
N VAL A 14 -43.18 24.71 27.88
CA VAL A 14 -44.31 24.41 26.94
C VAL A 14 -45.75 24.77 27.35
N ALA A 15 -46.37 25.63 26.54
CA ALA A 15 -47.82 25.87 26.47
C ALA A 15 -48.34 25.60 25.04
N ALA A 16 -49.50 24.96 24.95
CA ALA A 16 -50.30 24.79 23.74
C ALA A 16 -51.68 25.44 23.97
N LEU A 17 -52.19 26.20 22.99
CA LEU A 17 -53.62 26.49 22.72
C LEU A 17 -53.67 27.35 21.43
N LEU A 18 -54.14 26.83 20.30
CA LEU A 18 -55.51 26.88 19.75
C LEU A 18 -55.99 28.23 19.19
N ALA A 19 -56.47 28.15 17.94
CA ALA A 19 -57.66 28.79 17.36
C ALA A 19 -57.56 30.16 16.64
N THR A 20 -57.58 30.06 15.30
CA THR A 20 -58.50 30.70 14.33
C THR A 20 -58.76 32.22 14.32
N GLY A 21 -58.66 32.82 13.12
CA GLY A 21 -59.76 33.63 12.58
C GLY A 21 -59.44 35.07 12.14
N ALA A 22 -59.20 35.23 10.83
CA ALA A 22 -59.60 36.33 9.92
C ALA A 22 -59.68 37.80 10.40
N ILE A 23 -59.11 38.72 9.58
CA ILE A 23 -59.84 39.71 8.76
C ILE A 23 -58.81 40.64 8.09
N ALA A 24 -58.95 40.82 6.78
CA ALA A 24 -58.23 41.79 5.97
C ALA A 24 -58.99 43.13 5.91
N LEU A 25 -58.28 44.26 5.85
CA LEU A 25 -58.66 45.41 5.02
C LEU A 25 -57.44 46.34 4.76
N ALA A 26 -57.38 46.80 3.51
CA ALA A 26 -56.46 47.72 2.82
C ALA A 26 -56.13 49.04 3.60
N THR A 27 -55.08 49.85 3.35
CA THR A 27 -54.40 50.29 2.11
C THR A 27 -53.21 51.19 2.52
N VAL A 28 -52.02 51.09 1.90
CA VAL A 28 -51.11 52.23 1.58
C VAL A 28 -50.28 51.87 0.33
N VAL A 29 -50.07 52.88 -0.51
CA VAL A 29 -49.64 52.91 -1.91
C VAL A 29 -48.12 53.10 -2.07
N ASP A 30 -47.55 52.41 -3.10
CA ASP A 30 -46.33 52.66 -3.93
C ASP A 30 -44.95 52.80 -3.24
N ARG A 31 -43.83 52.18 -3.69
CA ARG A 31 -43.42 51.55 -4.98
C ARG A 31 -42.06 50.82 -4.82
N PRO A 32 -41.45 50.16 -5.85
CA PRO A 32 -41.45 48.70 -6.00
C PRO A 32 -40.05 48.05 -6.00
N SER A 33 -39.99 46.71 -5.91
CA SER A 33 -38.87 45.93 -6.46
C SER A 33 -39.41 44.96 -7.53
N ALA A 34 -38.77 44.99 -8.70
CA ALA A 34 -39.24 44.35 -9.91
C ALA A 34 -38.89 42.85 -9.93
N SER A 35 -39.93 42.04 -9.93
CA SER A 35 -39.94 40.72 -10.55
C SER A 35 -40.56 40.85 -11.93
N SER A 36 -39.81 40.55 -12.99
CA SER A 36 -40.41 39.90 -14.18
C SER A 36 -39.31 39.35 -15.06
N MET A 37 -39.26 38.02 -15.15
CA MET A 37 -39.10 37.23 -16.39
C MET A 37 -38.77 35.79 -15.99
N ALA A 38 -39.83 35.03 -15.72
CA ALA A 38 -39.80 33.58 -15.74
C ALA A 38 -40.73 33.09 -16.86
N ARG A 39 -40.21 32.10 -17.59
CA ARG A 39 -40.86 31.13 -18.51
C ARG A 39 -41.00 31.47 -20.00
N LEU A 40 -40.24 30.70 -20.78
CA LEU A 40 -40.67 29.76 -21.84
C LEU A 40 -39.42 28.89 -22.17
N ALA A 41 -39.25 27.69 -21.59
CA ALA A 41 -39.81 26.37 -21.92
C ALA A 41 -39.22 25.72 -23.19
N ASP A 42 -38.31 24.75 -23.01
CA ASP A 42 -38.27 23.40 -23.62
C ASP A 42 -36.98 22.68 -23.15
N ALA A 43 -37.03 21.62 -22.34
CA ALA A 43 -37.30 20.21 -22.66
C ALA A 43 -36.08 19.43 -23.21
N GLN A 44 -35.68 18.40 -22.46
CA GLN A 44 -34.92 17.20 -22.84
C GLN A 44 -33.41 17.30 -23.16
N SER A 45 -32.56 17.00 -22.17
CA SER A 45 -31.96 15.67 -22.01
C SER A 45 -31.02 15.65 -20.80
N SER A 46 -31.22 14.68 -19.91
CA SER A 46 -30.31 14.37 -18.81
C SER A 46 -28.95 13.95 -19.36
N PRO A 47 -27.81 14.37 -18.79
CA PRO A 47 -26.54 13.81 -19.21
C PRO A 47 -26.43 12.37 -18.71
N VAL A 48 -26.38 11.45 -19.66
CA VAL A 48 -26.01 10.04 -19.51
C VAL A 48 -24.64 9.97 -18.84
N PRO A 49 -24.38 9.02 -17.91
CA PRO A 49 -23.04 8.77 -17.39
C PRO A 49 -22.17 8.19 -18.52
N GLY A 50 -21.07 8.87 -18.85
CA GLY A 50 -20.05 8.36 -19.75
C GLY A 50 -19.90 9.14 -21.07
N THR A 51 -19.14 10.24 -21.04
CA THR A 51 -18.44 10.74 -22.23
C THR A 51 -17.07 11.26 -21.82
N ALA A 52 -16.01 10.65 -22.34
CA ALA A 52 -14.65 11.17 -22.22
C ALA A 52 -14.57 12.59 -22.82
N ASP A 53 -13.94 13.52 -22.09
CA ASP A 53 -13.67 14.86 -22.60
C ASP A 53 -12.79 14.78 -23.85
N ARG A 54 -13.31 15.23 -24.99
CA ARG A 54 -12.55 15.30 -26.25
C ARG A 54 -11.35 16.25 -26.09
N PRO A 55 -10.17 15.92 -26.67
CA PRO A 55 -9.03 16.82 -26.68
C PRO A 55 -9.39 18.15 -27.35
N TRP A 56 -8.76 19.24 -26.90
CA TRP A 56 -9.03 20.61 -27.33
C TRP A 56 -8.59 20.86 -28.78
N ALA A 57 -9.19 20.22 -29.78
CA ALA A 57 -8.82 20.47 -31.17
C ALA A 57 -9.42 21.79 -31.67
N VAL A 58 -8.57 22.78 -31.97
CA VAL A 58 -8.90 23.82 -32.96
C VAL A 58 -8.47 23.25 -34.31
N SER A 59 -9.44 23.07 -35.21
CA SER A 59 -9.32 22.74 -36.64
C SER A 59 -7.91 22.34 -37.14
N GLY A 60 -7.70 21.04 -37.35
CA GLY A 60 -6.65 20.50 -38.21
C GLY A 60 -5.51 19.73 -37.55
N ASN A 61 -5.13 20.04 -36.31
CA ASN A 61 -3.98 19.39 -35.65
C ASN A 61 -4.39 18.62 -34.39
N LYS A 62 -4.03 17.33 -34.33
CA LYS A 62 -4.26 16.46 -33.16
C LYS A 62 -3.30 16.88 -32.03
N ALA A 63 -3.83 17.12 -30.83
CA ALA A 63 -3.02 17.35 -29.65
C ALA A 63 -2.42 16.02 -29.14
N LEU A 64 -1.15 16.04 -28.78
CA LEU A 64 -0.47 14.95 -28.06
C LEU A 64 -0.72 15.11 -26.57
N ARG A 65 -1.17 14.05 -25.89
CA ARG A 65 -1.42 14.06 -24.45
C ARG A 65 -0.27 13.42 -23.70
N PHE A 66 0.13 14.07 -22.62
CA PHE A 66 1.10 13.57 -21.64
C PHE A 66 0.43 13.61 -20.27
N GLU A 67 0.11 12.45 -19.71
CA GLU A 67 -0.53 12.34 -18.40
C GLU A 67 0.43 12.83 -17.29
N ALA A 68 -0.08 13.51 -16.26
CA ALA A 68 0.74 14.09 -15.20
C ALA A 68 1.38 13.02 -14.31
N GLU A 69 0.70 11.91 -14.09
CA GLU A 69 1.16 10.77 -13.30
C GLU A 69 2.32 10.01 -13.97
N ALA A 70 2.53 10.19 -15.27
CA ALA A 70 3.67 9.64 -16.01
C ALA A 70 4.84 10.64 -16.12
N ALA A 71 4.72 11.83 -15.51
CA ALA A 71 5.71 12.90 -15.59
C ALA A 71 6.69 12.83 -14.40
N THR A 72 7.78 13.59 -14.48
CA THR A 72 8.69 13.74 -13.33
C THR A 72 8.03 14.61 -12.27
N VAL A 73 7.82 14.05 -11.07
CA VAL A 73 7.13 14.74 -9.96
C VAL A 73 8.09 15.00 -8.81
N ARG A 74 8.00 16.19 -8.20
CA ARG A 74 8.69 16.51 -6.94
C ARG A 74 7.73 17.11 -5.94
N LYS A 75 7.75 16.63 -4.69
CA LYS A 75 6.83 17.04 -3.60
C LYS A 75 5.37 17.04 -4.07
N GLY A 76 5.01 16.02 -4.84
CA GLY A 76 3.67 15.74 -5.32
C GLY A 76 3.52 14.22 -5.36
N VAL A 77 2.30 13.75 -5.50
CA VAL A 77 1.97 12.32 -5.57
C VAL A 77 0.90 12.13 -6.63
N ALA A 78 1.04 11.08 -7.44
CA ALA A 78 -0.02 10.66 -8.34
C ALA A 78 -1.17 10.06 -7.54
N GLU A 79 -2.37 10.58 -7.73
CA GLU A 79 -3.59 10.20 -7.03
C GLU A 79 -4.71 9.96 -8.03
N SER A 80 -5.74 9.22 -7.61
CA SER A 80 -6.95 8.94 -8.39
C SER A 80 -8.23 9.11 -7.56
N ASN A 81 -8.14 9.77 -6.40
CA ASN A 81 -9.20 9.94 -5.40
C ASN A 81 -10.25 11.03 -5.76
N HIS A 82 -10.22 11.60 -6.96
CA HIS A 82 -11.19 12.58 -7.45
C HIS A 82 -11.65 12.25 -8.85
N ARG A 83 -12.94 12.05 -9.08
CA ARG A 83 -13.46 11.74 -10.43
C ARG A 83 -13.13 12.82 -11.49
N GLY A 84 -13.02 12.42 -12.75
CA GLY A 84 -12.97 13.30 -13.92
C GLY A 84 -11.59 13.68 -14.46
N PHE A 85 -10.52 13.06 -13.93
CA PHE A 85 -9.17 13.09 -14.54
C PHE A 85 -9.11 12.16 -15.77
N SER A 86 -8.04 12.23 -16.57
CA SER A 86 -7.72 11.24 -17.61
C SER A 86 -6.54 10.36 -17.23
N GLY A 87 -6.29 9.31 -18.01
CA GLY A 87 -5.25 8.35 -17.69
C GLY A 87 -5.57 7.56 -16.42
N ALA A 88 -4.53 7.24 -15.66
CA ALA A 88 -4.59 6.47 -14.43
C ALA A 88 -4.75 7.36 -13.18
N GLY A 89 -4.57 8.68 -13.31
CA GLY A 89 -4.67 9.59 -12.18
C GLY A 89 -4.42 11.05 -12.53
N PHE A 90 -3.99 11.79 -11.52
CA PHE A 90 -3.53 13.17 -11.63
C PHE A 90 -2.47 13.38 -10.54
N VAL A 91 -1.64 14.40 -10.65
CA VAL A 91 -0.68 14.74 -9.60
C VAL A 91 -1.27 15.76 -8.63
N ASN A 92 -1.38 15.37 -7.36
CA ASN A 92 -1.62 16.26 -6.23
C ASN A 92 -0.29 16.82 -5.71
N GLY A 93 -0.15 18.14 -5.64
CA GLY A 93 1.02 18.76 -5.00
C GLY A 93 0.90 18.74 -3.48
N ARG A 94 1.90 18.22 -2.75
CA ARG A 94 1.94 18.03 -1.27
C ARG A 94 2.00 19.33 -0.45
N ASN A 95 1.22 20.35 -0.81
CA ASN A 95 1.15 21.66 -0.16
C ASN A 95 2.51 22.25 0.23
N ALA A 96 3.50 22.15 -0.66
CA ALA A 96 4.88 22.55 -0.38
C ALA A 96 5.42 23.49 -1.45
N THR A 97 6.17 24.52 -1.03
CA THR A 97 6.89 25.40 -1.96
C THR A 97 7.90 24.57 -2.77
N GLY A 98 7.92 24.82 -4.09
CA GLY A 98 8.81 24.10 -5.01
C GLY A 98 8.32 22.70 -5.41
N SER A 99 7.09 22.31 -5.04
CA SER A 99 6.40 21.19 -5.70
C SER A 99 6.35 21.42 -7.21
N TYR A 100 6.58 20.39 -8.00
CA TYR A 100 6.48 20.48 -9.45
C TYR A 100 6.05 19.18 -10.12
N VAL A 101 5.51 19.36 -11.33
CA VAL A 101 5.34 18.31 -12.35
C VAL A 101 6.10 18.77 -13.60
N GLU A 102 6.91 17.89 -14.17
CA GLU A 102 7.71 18.15 -15.37
C GLU A 102 7.48 17.05 -16.41
N TRP A 103 6.94 17.44 -17.57
CA TRP A 103 6.76 16.58 -18.72
C TRP A 103 7.94 16.71 -19.68
N THR A 104 8.28 15.60 -20.34
CA THR A 104 9.22 15.56 -21.45
C THR A 104 8.45 15.38 -22.75
N VAL A 105 8.72 16.25 -23.74
CA VAL A 105 7.99 16.29 -25.01
C VAL A 105 8.98 16.38 -26.16
N GLU A 106 8.89 15.45 -27.11
CA GLU A 106 9.64 15.51 -28.36
C GLU A 106 8.98 16.45 -29.36
N SER A 107 9.77 17.34 -29.97
CA SER A 107 9.31 18.23 -31.04
C SER A 107 10.20 18.09 -32.28
N PRO A 108 9.67 17.69 -33.44
CA PRO A 108 10.49 17.48 -34.65
C PRO A 108 11.11 18.78 -35.18
N THR A 109 10.49 19.93 -34.88
CA THR A 109 10.98 21.24 -35.30
C THR A 109 10.92 22.23 -34.14
N ALA A 110 11.82 23.21 -34.12
CA ALA A 110 11.69 24.35 -33.23
C ALA A 110 10.50 25.23 -33.65
N GLY A 111 9.81 25.83 -32.70
CA GLY A 111 8.71 26.73 -33.00
C GLY A 111 7.73 26.96 -31.86
N ARG A 112 6.64 27.68 -32.17
CA ARG A 112 5.58 27.97 -31.20
C ARG A 112 4.60 26.82 -31.09
N ALA A 113 4.56 26.19 -29.92
CA ALA A 113 3.56 25.20 -29.56
C ALA A 113 2.42 25.85 -28.75
N LYS A 114 1.23 25.26 -28.85
CA LYS A 114 0.12 25.57 -27.94
C LYS A 114 0.01 24.44 -26.93
N ILE A 115 -0.11 24.77 -25.66
CA ILE A 115 -0.27 23.79 -24.58
C ILE A 115 -1.57 23.99 -23.82
N GLY A 116 -2.15 22.88 -23.36
CA GLY A 116 -3.29 22.83 -22.44
C GLY A 116 -2.90 22.02 -21.19
N ILE A 117 -2.82 22.68 -20.04
CA ILE A 117 -2.57 22.01 -18.75
C ILE A 117 -3.93 21.82 -18.07
N ARG A 118 -4.39 20.59 -17.92
CA ARG A 118 -5.64 20.31 -17.22
C ARG A 118 -5.40 20.23 -15.71
N TYR A 119 -6.30 20.85 -14.95
CA TYR A 119 -6.14 21.00 -13.52
C TYR A 119 -7.46 21.06 -12.75
N ALA A 120 -7.43 20.68 -11.48
CA ALA A 120 -8.48 20.95 -10.50
C ALA A 120 -7.93 21.74 -9.30
N ASN A 121 -8.67 22.75 -8.87
CA ASN A 121 -8.36 23.54 -7.69
C ASN A 121 -9.63 23.72 -6.86
N GLY A 122 -9.86 22.78 -5.94
CA GLY A 122 -11.01 22.79 -5.04
C GLY A 122 -10.91 23.81 -3.90
N SER A 123 -9.80 24.53 -3.77
CA SER A 123 -9.66 25.58 -2.76
C SER A 123 -10.39 26.88 -3.15
N ARG A 124 -10.61 27.77 -2.17
CA ARG A 124 -11.26 29.07 -2.39
C ARG A 124 -10.36 30.13 -3.04
N THR A 125 -9.06 29.88 -3.18
CA THR A 125 -8.09 30.84 -3.72
C THR A 125 -7.29 30.24 -4.89
N SER A 126 -6.65 31.10 -5.69
CA SER A 126 -5.82 30.60 -6.80
C SER A 126 -4.53 29.97 -6.28
N ARG A 127 -4.15 28.82 -6.83
CA ARG A 127 -2.80 28.26 -6.64
C ARG A 127 -1.85 28.87 -7.67
N ILE A 128 -0.68 29.33 -7.21
CA ILE A 128 0.26 30.13 -8.03
C ILE A 128 1.49 29.28 -8.38
N ALA A 129 1.84 29.24 -9.66
CA ALA A 129 3.00 28.49 -10.14
C ALA A 129 3.81 29.28 -11.18
N LYS A 130 5.10 28.99 -11.27
CA LYS A 130 5.93 29.31 -12.43
C LYS A 130 5.84 28.17 -13.46
N ILE A 131 5.89 28.53 -14.74
CA ILE A 131 5.98 27.57 -15.84
C ILE A 131 7.31 27.81 -16.55
N SER A 132 8.11 26.75 -16.71
CA SER A 132 9.39 26.80 -17.41
C SER A 132 9.44 25.80 -18.57
N VAL A 133 10.20 26.16 -19.60
CA VAL A 133 10.52 25.29 -20.74
C VAL A 133 12.04 25.20 -20.85
N ASN A 134 12.59 23.98 -20.89
CA ASN A 134 14.04 23.73 -20.95
C ASN A 134 14.81 24.51 -19.88
N GLY A 135 14.31 24.48 -18.64
CA GLY A 135 14.87 25.23 -17.49
C GLY A 135 14.60 26.74 -17.50
N THR A 136 14.15 27.33 -18.61
CA THR A 136 13.88 28.78 -18.72
C THR A 136 12.44 29.11 -18.30
N VAL A 137 12.26 30.03 -17.36
CA VAL A 137 10.93 30.44 -16.89
C VAL A 137 10.20 31.28 -17.96
N VAL A 138 9.17 30.72 -18.57
CA VAL A 138 8.33 31.37 -19.59
C VAL A 138 7.12 32.08 -18.99
N VAL A 139 6.64 31.64 -17.82
CA VAL A 139 5.60 32.32 -17.04
C VAL A 139 6.00 32.38 -15.58
N LYS A 140 6.22 33.58 -15.05
CA LYS A 140 6.67 33.77 -13.66
C LYS A 140 5.59 33.51 -12.61
N LYS A 141 4.31 33.82 -12.91
CA LYS A 141 3.17 33.71 -11.98
C LYS A 141 1.88 33.35 -12.71
N TYR A 142 1.70 32.07 -13.04
CA TYR A 142 0.42 31.55 -13.54
C TYR A 142 -0.56 31.35 -12.37
N ARG A 143 -1.82 31.75 -12.56
CA ARG A 143 -2.88 31.65 -11.54
C ARG A 143 -3.87 30.55 -11.91
N PHE A 144 -3.76 29.40 -11.25
CA PHE A 144 -4.75 28.32 -11.35
C PHE A 144 -5.96 28.66 -10.46
N ARG A 145 -7.02 29.20 -11.06
CA ARG A 145 -8.22 29.71 -10.35
C ARG A 145 -9.02 28.57 -9.72
N PRO A 146 -9.80 28.82 -8.66
CA PRO A 146 -10.75 27.84 -8.13
C PRO A 146 -11.61 27.22 -9.24
N THR A 147 -11.80 25.90 -9.17
CA THR A 147 -12.67 25.14 -10.07
C THR A 147 -14.02 24.80 -9.44
N GLY A 148 -14.21 25.14 -8.17
CA GLY A 148 -15.44 24.86 -7.41
C GLY A 148 -15.50 23.45 -6.83
N GLY A 149 -14.41 22.69 -6.88
CA GLY A 149 -14.27 21.36 -6.27
C GLY A 149 -13.10 20.59 -6.87
N TRP A 150 -12.55 19.62 -6.12
CA TRP A 150 -11.38 18.85 -6.56
C TRP A 150 -11.68 17.83 -7.67
N SER A 151 -12.95 17.51 -7.91
CA SER A 151 -13.43 16.73 -9.07
C SER A 151 -13.96 17.60 -10.21
N ARG A 152 -13.75 18.91 -10.16
CA ARG A 152 -14.12 19.83 -11.24
C ARG A 152 -12.85 20.28 -11.94
N TRP A 153 -12.73 19.91 -13.21
CA TRP A 153 -11.51 20.11 -14.00
C TRP A 153 -11.65 21.30 -14.94
N ARG A 154 -10.55 22.00 -15.18
CA ARG A 154 -10.44 23.09 -16.15
C ARG A 154 -9.11 22.97 -16.89
N THR A 155 -9.04 23.52 -18.11
CA THR A 155 -7.79 23.57 -18.87
C THR A 155 -7.21 24.98 -18.91
N ALA A 156 -5.97 25.12 -18.47
CA ALA A 156 -5.12 26.30 -18.62
C ALA A 156 -4.45 26.27 -20.00
N LYS A 157 -4.70 27.27 -20.85
CA LYS A 157 -4.18 27.32 -22.23
C LYS A 157 -3.07 28.36 -22.37
N LEU A 158 -1.92 27.97 -22.92
CA LEU A 158 -0.75 28.84 -23.12
C LEU A 158 -0.10 28.61 -24.48
N ARG A 159 0.77 29.54 -24.87
CA ARG A 159 1.72 29.35 -25.99
C ARG A 159 3.13 29.35 -25.42
N ILE A 160 3.93 28.39 -25.85
CA ILE A 160 5.34 28.26 -25.47
C ILE A 160 6.20 28.13 -26.73
N THR A 161 7.48 28.48 -26.63
CA THR A 161 8.46 28.21 -27.69
C THR A 161 9.22 26.94 -27.32
N MET A 162 9.30 26.00 -28.26
CA MET A 162 10.04 24.74 -28.13
C MET A 162 11.22 24.74 -29.10
N THR A 163 12.28 24.01 -28.75
CA THR A 163 13.39 23.68 -29.66
C THR A 163 13.06 22.40 -30.43
N ALA A 164 13.81 22.11 -31.49
CA ALA A 164 13.77 20.76 -32.08
C ALA A 164 14.40 19.75 -31.10
N GLY A 165 13.90 18.51 -31.11
CA GLY A 165 14.26 17.45 -30.17
C GLY A 165 13.50 17.52 -28.84
N THR A 166 14.14 17.01 -27.80
CA THR A 166 13.58 16.89 -26.45
C THR A 166 13.36 18.26 -25.79
N ASN A 167 12.16 18.47 -25.25
CA ASN A 167 11.83 19.64 -24.46
C ASN A 167 11.25 19.25 -23.10
N THR A 168 11.68 19.91 -22.03
CA THR A 168 11.06 19.78 -20.70
C THR A 168 10.09 20.92 -20.45
N ILE A 169 8.90 20.61 -19.94
CA ILE A 169 7.87 21.60 -19.59
C ILE A 169 7.51 21.36 -18.12
N ARG A 170 7.79 22.33 -17.25
CA ARG A 170 7.64 22.19 -15.80
C ARG A 170 6.69 23.23 -15.21
N VAL A 171 5.76 22.76 -14.36
CA VAL A 171 4.87 23.61 -13.56
C VAL A 171 5.29 23.52 -12.10
N THR A 172 5.95 24.56 -11.58
CA THR A 172 6.45 24.58 -10.19
C THR A 172 5.66 25.58 -9.35
N THR A 173 5.05 25.14 -8.25
CA THR A 173 4.41 26.08 -7.31
C THR A 173 5.44 27.01 -6.67
N THR A 174 5.07 28.26 -6.51
CA THR A 174 5.88 29.26 -5.78
C THR A 174 5.34 29.51 -4.37
N SER A 175 4.42 28.67 -3.89
CA SER A 175 3.73 28.88 -2.62
C SER A 175 3.70 27.62 -1.76
N ARG A 176 3.62 27.82 -0.44
CA ARG A 176 3.39 26.79 0.57
C ARG A 176 2.02 26.09 0.47
N ARG A 177 1.23 26.40 -0.56
CA ARG A 177 -0.05 25.73 -0.82
C ARG A 177 0.08 24.66 -1.90
N GLY A 178 1.26 24.41 -2.47
CA GLY A 178 1.40 23.35 -3.48
C GLY A 178 0.88 23.77 -4.86
N ASN A 179 0.99 22.86 -5.83
CA ASN A 179 0.33 22.95 -7.14
C ASN A 179 -1.17 22.66 -7.01
N PRO A 180 -2.05 23.12 -7.93
CA PRO A 180 -3.35 22.46 -8.09
C PRO A 180 -3.17 20.97 -8.42
N ASN A 181 -4.25 20.21 -8.40
CA ASN A 181 -4.22 18.88 -8.99
C ASN A 181 -3.98 19.04 -10.49
N LEU A 182 -2.93 18.43 -11.02
CA LEU A 182 -2.54 18.51 -12.43
C LEU A 182 -2.84 17.16 -13.08
N ASP A 183 -3.66 17.16 -14.12
CA ASP A 183 -4.20 15.95 -14.76
C ASP A 183 -3.34 15.54 -15.95
N TYR A 184 -3.24 16.40 -16.95
CA TYR A 184 -2.38 16.17 -18.11
C TYR A 184 -1.89 17.46 -18.75
N LEU A 185 -0.91 17.30 -19.64
CA LEU A 185 -0.45 18.29 -20.60
C LEU A 185 -0.84 17.85 -22.02
N ASP A 186 -1.72 18.59 -22.68
CA ASP A 186 -1.96 18.45 -24.12
C ASP A 186 -1.05 19.43 -24.88
N VAL A 187 -0.32 18.97 -25.89
CA VAL A 187 0.58 19.77 -26.73
C VAL A 187 0.15 19.69 -28.19
N VAL A 188 -0.04 20.84 -28.81
CA VAL A 188 -0.11 20.97 -30.27
C VAL A 188 1.22 21.52 -30.75
N LEU A 189 2.00 20.64 -31.39
CA LEU A 189 3.35 20.92 -31.87
C LEU A 189 3.34 22.01 -32.97
N PRO A 190 4.48 22.70 -33.17
CA PRO A 190 4.66 23.59 -34.31
C PRO A 190 4.43 22.82 -35.63
N ASN A 191 3.61 23.35 -36.54
CA ASN A 191 3.33 22.81 -37.89
C ASN A 191 2.57 21.46 -38.03
N GLY A 192 2.00 20.89 -36.96
CA GLY A 192 0.93 19.87 -37.09
C GLY A 192 1.33 18.46 -37.56
N THR A 193 2.62 18.16 -37.72
CA THR A 193 3.07 16.81 -38.05
C THR A 193 3.00 15.91 -36.81
N THR A 194 2.39 14.74 -36.96
CA THR A 194 2.31 13.69 -35.93
C THR A 194 3.25 12.55 -36.34
N THR A 195 4.05 12.04 -35.40
CA THR A 195 4.77 10.77 -35.57
C THR A 195 4.51 9.87 -34.37
N THR A 196 4.25 8.60 -34.67
CA THR A 196 4.09 7.45 -33.78
C THR A 196 5.32 7.25 -32.89
N ALA A 197 5.07 6.87 -31.63
CA ALA A 197 6.10 6.59 -30.63
C ALA A 197 7.02 5.40 -31.01
N SER A 198 8.29 5.52 -30.66
CA SER A 198 9.31 4.45 -30.65
C SER A 198 10.27 4.68 -29.46
N PRO A 199 11.09 3.68 -29.06
CA PRO A 199 11.31 3.31 -27.67
C PRO A 199 12.17 4.29 -26.87
N VAL A 200 11.97 4.23 -25.56
CA VAL A 200 12.65 5.00 -24.51
C VAL A 200 14.18 4.83 -24.61
N PRO A 201 15.00 5.89 -24.53
CA PRO A 201 16.45 5.76 -24.45
C PRO A 201 16.87 5.24 -23.06
N SER A 202 17.78 4.27 -23.06
CA SER A 202 18.46 3.76 -21.88
C SER A 202 19.15 4.89 -21.11
N SER A 203 18.93 4.96 -19.79
CA SER A 203 19.66 5.88 -18.91
C SER A 203 21.10 5.37 -18.71
N PRO A 204 22.12 6.25 -18.64
CA PRO A 204 23.52 5.84 -18.53
C PRO A 204 23.85 5.33 -17.12
N THR A 205 24.70 4.30 -17.09
CA THR A 205 25.33 3.74 -15.89
C THR A 205 26.00 4.84 -15.04
N PRO A 206 25.79 4.88 -13.70
CA PRO A 206 26.56 5.78 -12.86
C PRO A 206 28.02 5.29 -12.77
N THR A 207 28.95 6.17 -13.16
CA THR A 207 30.39 6.00 -12.86
C THR A 207 30.60 6.14 -11.35
N PRO A 208 31.39 5.27 -10.69
CA PRO A 208 31.66 5.41 -9.26
C PRO A 208 32.50 6.66 -8.97
N THR A 209 32.04 7.48 -8.02
CA THR A 209 32.82 8.57 -7.41
C THR A 209 33.95 7.98 -6.57
N PRO A 210 35.21 8.44 -6.70
CA PRO A 210 36.33 7.90 -5.91
C PRO A 210 36.27 8.34 -4.44
N THR A 211 36.60 7.40 -3.56
CA THR A 211 36.89 7.58 -2.13
C THR A 211 38.06 8.56 -1.93
N PRO A 212 37.99 9.52 -0.98
CA PRO A 212 39.15 10.33 -0.64
C PRO A 212 40.15 9.49 0.19
N SER A 213 41.40 9.45 -0.27
CA SER A 213 42.55 8.95 0.50
C SER A 213 42.91 9.97 1.58
N ASP A 214 42.99 9.50 2.83
CA ASP A 214 43.48 10.28 3.97
C ASP A 214 44.99 10.08 4.11
N THR A 215 45.76 11.12 3.77
CA THR A 215 47.16 11.30 4.18
C THR A 215 47.38 12.76 4.52
N GLY A 216 47.60 13.06 5.81
CA GLY A 216 48.02 14.39 6.24
C GLY A 216 48.18 14.50 7.75
N SER A 217 49.38 14.17 8.24
CA SER A 217 49.83 14.46 9.61
C SER A 217 49.56 15.90 10.03
N VAL A 218 49.01 16.07 11.24
CA VAL A 218 49.09 17.32 11.99
C VAL A 218 49.56 17.03 13.41
N ILE A 219 50.63 17.73 13.79
CA ILE A 219 51.35 17.73 15.07
C ILE A 219 50.45 18.36 16.17
N PRO A 220 50.43 17.85 17.42
CA PRO A 220 49.73 18.51 18.52
C PRO A 220 50.61 19.57 19.22
N PRO A 221 50.03 20.65 19.77
CA PRO A 221 50.75 21.57 20.64
C PRO A 221 50.79 21.07 22.10
N GLU A 222 51.89 21.38 22.78
CA GLU A 222 52.13 21.16 24.21
C GLU A 222 51.22 22.05 25.11
N GLU A 223 50.85 21.53 26.28
CA GLU A 223 50.50 22.35 27.45
C GLU A 223 51.19 21.82 28.73
N PRO A 224 51.41 22.69 29.75
CA PRO A 224 52.41 22.47 30.79
C PRO A 224 51.87 21.83 32.09
N SER A 225 52.84 21.54 32.95
CA SER A 225 52.84 20.72 34.17
C SER A 225 52.10 21.24 35.41
N SER A 226 51.64 20.25 36.20
CA SER A 226 51.58 20.15 37.67
C SER A 226 50.43 20.81 38.45
N LEU A 227 49.72 20.00 39.25
CA LEU A 227 49.86 19.90 40.72
C LEU A 227 49.00 18.73 41.25
N ALA A 228 49.57 17.90 42.13
CA ALA A 228 48.88 16.84 42.90
C ALA A 228 48.11 17.48 44.10
N PRO A 229 47.20 16.78 44.87
CA PRO A 229 47.61 15.62 45.67
C PRO A 229 46.54 14.57 46.10
N THR A 230 47.07 13.51 46.72
CA THR A 230 46.54 12.63 47.79
C THR A 230 45.66 11.42 47.46
N GLU A 231 46.22 10.27 47.83
CA GLU A 231 45.73 8.90 47.74
C GLU A 231 44.66 8.53 48.78
N THR A 232 43.86 7.51 48.46
CA THR A 232 43.25 6.59 49.44
C THR A 232 43.26 5.17 48.82
N PRO A 233 43.72 4.12 49.51
CA PRO A 233 43.97 2.81 48.89
C PRO A 233 42.70 1.96 48.71
N PRO A 234 42.67 1.05 47.71
CA PRO A 234 41.53 0.17 47.49
C PRO A 234 41.57 -1.11 48.34
N VAL A 235 40.39 -1.60 48.68
CA VAL A 235 40.12 -2.86 49.39
C VAL A 235 40.21 -4.04 48.40
N GLU A 236 41.07 -5.01 48.70
CA GLU A 236 41.14 -6.29 48.01
C GLU A 236 40.01 -7.23 48.44
N THR A 237 39.38 -7.91 47.47
CA THR A 237 38.63 -9.15 47.70
C THR A 237 39.08 -10.22 46.68
N PRO A 238 39.19 -11.49 47.11
CA PRO A 238 39.93 -12.54 46.39
C PRO A 238 39.13 -13.18 45.23
N PRO A 239 39.83 -13.82 44.26
CA PRO A 239 39.18 -14.47 43.12
C PRO A 239 38.54 -15.81 43.49
N VAL A 240 37.34 -16.05 42.96
CA VAL A 240 36.63 -17.33 43.05
C VAL A 240 37.05 -18.23 41.88
N GLU A 241 37.58 -19.40 42.21
CA GLU A 241 37.94 -20.47 41.27
C GLU A 241 36.69 -21.08 40.62
N THR A 242 36.72 -21.27 39.31
CA THR A 242 35.75 -22.08 38.54
C THR A 242 36.44 -23.37 38.06
N PRO A 243 35.80 -24.55 38.20
CA PRO A 243 36.37 -25.82 37.75
C PRO A 243 36.31 -25.97 36.21
N PRO A 244 37.22 -26.74 35.59
CA PRO A 244 37.29 -26.90 34.15
C PRO A 244 36.18 -27.82 33.62
N VAL A 245 35.60 -27.44 32.48
CA VAL A 245 34.66 -28.25 31.68
C VAL A 245 35.48 -29.09 30.69
N GLU A 246 35.36 -30.41 30.78
CA GLU A 246 35.91 -31.36 29.81
C GLU A 246 35.13 -31.30 28.49
N THR A 247 35.84 -31.21 27.37
CA THR A 247 35.31 -31.34 26.00
C THR A 247 35.75 -32.67 25.40
N PRO A 248 34.87 -33.46 24.77
CA PRO A 248 35.25 -34.70 24.09
C PRO A 248 35.92 -34.43 22.73
N PRO A 249 36.75 -35.36 22.22
CA PRO A 249 37.62 -35.13 21.07
C PRO A 249 36.88 -35.24 19.72
N VAL A 250 37.30 -34.40 18.78
CA VAL A 250 36.90 -34.39 17.37
C VAL A 250 37.80 -35.35 16.59
N GLU A 251 37.23 -36.34 15.93
CA GLU A 251 37.92 -37.21 14.97
C GLU A 251 38.11 -36.50 13.62
N THR A 252 39.32 -36.59 13.07
CA THR A 252 39.71 -36.12 11.74
C THR A 252 39.97 -37.34 10.82
N PRO A 253 39.50 -37.35 9.57
CA PRO A 253 39.96 -38.32 8.58
C PRO A 253 41.17 -37.78 7.78
N PRO A 254 42.05 -38.66 7.25
CA PRO A 254 43.33 -38.28 6.69
C PRO A 254 43.27 -37.89 5.20
N SER A 255 44.27 -37.09 4.82
CA SER A 255 44.62 -36.65 3.47
C SER A 255 45.77 -37.52 2.93
N GLU A 256 45.66 -38.02 1.70
CA GLU A 256 46.82 -38.48 0.90
C GLU A 256 46.70 -38.00 -0.56
N THR A 257 47.84 -37.56 -1.08
CA THR A 257 48.11 -36.90 -2.36
C THR A 257 48.68 -37.89 -3.43
N PRO A 258 48.83 -37.48 -4.72
CA PRO A 258 48.94 -38.33 -5.94
C PRO A 258 50.44 -38.65 -6.29
N PRO A 259 50.90 -39.08 -7.51
CA PRO A 259 50.33 -39.06 -8.88
C PRO A 259 50.64 -40.27 -9.80
N VAL A 260 50.26 -40.19 -11.09
CA VAL A 260 51.06 -40.49 -12.31
C VAL A 260 50.18 -40.49 -13.59
N GLU A 261 50.65 -39.79 -14.62
CA GLU A 261 50.24 -39.80 -16.04
C GLU A 261 51.28 -40.64 -16.84
N PRO A 262 51.06 -41.13 -18.08
CA PRO A 262 51.34 -40.25 -19.23
C PRO A 262 50.62 -40.55 -20.58
N SER A 263 50.77 -39.57 -21.50
CA SER A 263 51.16 -39.68 -22.93
C SER A 263 50.17 -39.41 -24.08
N VAL A 264 50.25 -38.17 -24.59
CA VAL A 264 50.42 -37.62 -25.97
C VAL A 264 50.06 -38.44 -27.23
N SER A 265 49.33 -37.82 -28.17
CA SER A 265 49.77 -37.65 -29.59
C SER A 265 48.95 -36.55 -30.32
N GLU A 266 49.56 -35.97 -31.36
CA GLU A 266 49.42 -34.61 -31.91
C GLU A 266 48.48 -34.48 -33.15
N SER A 267 47.83 -33.30 -33.29
CA SER A 267 47.65 -32.36 -34.46
C SER A 267 47.48 -32.84 -35.94
N PRO A 268 47.16 -31.96 -36.94
CA PRO A 268 46.71 -30.55 -36.92
C PRO A 268 45.57 -30.15 -37.92
N SER A 269 45.15 -28.89 -37.82
CA SER A 269 44.71 -27.88 -38.85
C SER A 269 43.87 -28.27 -40.08
N GLU A 270 42.80 -27.49 -40.34
CA GLU A 270 42.81 -26.36 -41.30
C GLU A 270 41.41 -25.68 -41.41
N THR A 271 41.42 -24.35 -41.41
CA THR A 271 40.33 -23.47 -41.88
C THR A 271 40.50 -23.27 -43.39
N PRO A 272 39.44 -23.00 -44.18
CA PRO A 272 39.32 -21.60 -44.63
C PRO A 272 37.88 -21.07 -44.79
N SER A 273 37.86 -19.74 -44.75
CA SER A 273 36.81 -18.76 -45.08
C SER A 273 36.32 -18.87 -46.53
N GLU A 274 35.01 -18.64 -46.77
CA GLU A 274 34.51 -17.78 -47.85
C GLU A 274 33.02 -17.43 -47.68
N SER A 275 32.64 -16.24 -48.14
CA SER A 275 31.30 -15.60 -48.06
C SER A 275 30.77 -15.36 -49.52
N PRO A 276 29.62 -14.72 -49.75
CA PRO A 276 28.33 -15.31 -50.10
C PRO A 276 27.92 -15.09 -51.58
N SER A 277 26.86 -15.75 -52.06
CA SER A 277 26.20 -15.36 -53.32
C SER A 277 24.69 -15.62 -53.38
N GLU A 278 24.03 -14.55 -53.82
CA GLU A 278 22.67 -14.17 -54.24
C GLU A 278 21.58 -15.22 -54.62
N SER A 279 20.38 -15.00 -54.03
CA SER A 279 19.00 -14.82 -54.59
C SER A 279 18.49 -15.69 -55.77
N PRO A 280 17.17 -16.04 -55.80
CA PRO A 280 16.18 -15.08 -56.32
C PRO A 280 14.79 -15.09 -55.66
N VAL A 281 14.04 -14.06 -56.07
CA VAL A 281 12.71 -13.57 -55.71
C VAL A 281 11.59 -14.46 -56.23
N GLU A 282 10.52 -14.69 -55.45
CA GLU A 282 9.16 -14.95 -55.96
C GLU A 282 8.08 -14.51 -54.94
N SER A 283 6.96 -14.00 -55.45
CA SER A 283 5.75 -13.51 -54.75
C SER A 283 4.60 -13.55 -55.78
N PRO A 284 3.30 -13.53 -55.43
CA PRO A 284 2.55 -14.02 -54.25
C PRO A 284 1.39 -14.98 -54.65
N SER A 285 0.85 -15.80 -53.73
CA SER A 285 -0.54 -16.29 -53.89
C SER A 285 -1.18 -16.83 -52.60
N ALA A 286 -2.46 -16.47 -52.46
CA ALA A 286 -3.53 -17.02 -51.63
C ALA A 286 -3.50 -16.84 -50.09
N SER A 287 -4.42 -15.99 -49.63
CA SER A 287 -4.85 -15.81 -48.25
C SER A 287 -5.76 -16.96 -47.79
N PRO A 288 -5.54 -17.58 -46.62
CA PRO A 288 -6.57 -18.36 -45.95
C PRO A 288 -7.35 -17.50 -44.94
N SER A 289 -8.68 -17.60 -45.05
CA SER A 289 -9.68 -17.03 -44.15
C SER A 289 -9.46 -17.46 -42.68
N PRO A 290 -9.75 -16.62 -41.67
CA PRO A 290 -9.51 -16.96 -40.27
C PRO A 290 -10.43 -18.09 -39.81
N SER A 291 -9.81 -19.16 -39.30
CA SER A 291 -10.48 -20.20 -38.52
C SER A 291 -10.92 -19.63 -37.17
N PRO A 292 -12.11 -19.96 -36.63
CA PRO A 292 -12.55 -19.45 -35.34
C PRO A 292 -11.57 -19.88 -34.24
N SER A 293 -11.03 -18.90 -33.53
CA SER A 293 -10.21 -19.12 -32.33
C SER A 293 -11.00 -19.98 -31.34
N PRO A 294 -10.45 -21.09 -30.82
CA PRO A 294 -11.13 -21.86 -29.79
C PRO A 294 -11.32 -20.94 -28.57
N SER A 295 -12.56 -20.85 -28.08
CA SER A 295 -12.84 -20.33 -26.75
C SER A 295 -11.99 -21.09 -25.74
N PRO A 296 -11.34 -20.44 -24.76
CA PRO A 296 -10.78 -21.17 -23.63
C PRO A 296 -11.95 -21.74 -22.82
N SER A 297 -12.31 -22.98 -23.12
CA SER A 297 -13.12 -23.82 -22.24
C SER A 297 -12.16 -24.48 -21.27
N GLY A 298 -12.17 -23.98 -20.04
CA GLY A 298 -11.41 -24.50 -18.92
C GLY A 298 -11.85 -23.76 -17.67
N SER A 299 -12.98 -24.18 -17.09
CA SER A 299 -13.39 -23.71 -15.76
C SER A 299 -12.28 -24.08 -14.76
N PRO A 300 -11.72 -23.14 -13.99
CA PRO A 300 -10.72 -23.49 -12.99
C PRO A 300 -11.38 -24.30 -11.87
N SER A 301 -10.99 -25.57 -11.74
CA SER A 301 -11.51 -26.58 -10.83
C SER A 301 -11.10 -26.39 -9.35
N GLY A 302 -11.04 -25.16 -8.86
CA GLY A 302 -10.71 -24.90 -7.45
C GLY A 302 -11.93 -25.17 -6.56
N GLY A 303 -11.84 -26.19 -5.69
CA GLY A 303 -12.90 -26.60 -4.75
C GLY A 303 -13.25 -25.55 -3.68
N GLY A 304 -12.48 -24.46 -3.58
CA GLY A 304 -12.73 -23.33 -2.70
C GLY A 304 -13.99 -22.51 -2.98
N GLY A 305 -14.71 -22.80 -4.08
CA GLY A 305 -15.97 -22.14 -4.44
C GLY A 305 -15.79 -20.79 -5.14
N VAL A 306 -16.90 -20.15 -5.52
CA VAL A 306 -17.00 -18.87 -6.21
C VAL A 306 -17.75 -17.89 -5.31
N PRO A 307 -17.23 -16.66 -5.09
CA PRO A 307 -17.92 -15.60 -4.35
C PRO A 307 -19.33 -15.33 -4.89
N GLY A 308 -20.33 -15.52 -4.03
CA GLY A 308 -21.74 -15.27 -4.32
C GLY A 308 -22.21 -13.89 -3.87
N THR A 309 -23.53 -13.76 -3.67
CA THR A 309 -24.17 -12.49 -3.28
C THR A 309 -23.71 -12.04 -1.90
N VAL A 310 -23.16 -10.82 -1.84
CA VAL A 310 -22.65 -10.20 -0.62
C VAL A 310 -23.80 -9.69 0.26
N THR A 311 -23.71 -9.96 1.56
CA THR A 311 -24.58 -9.33 2.58
C THR A 311 -23.74 -8.60 3.63
N THR A 312 -24.35 -7.64 4.32
CA THR A 312 -23.69 -6.96 5.45
C THR A 312 -24.02 -7.73 6.73
N VAL A 313 -22.99 -8.10 7.48
CA VAL A 313 -23.11 -8.71 8.81
C VAL A 313 -23.21 -7.62 9.87
N SER A 314 -22.29 -6.65 9.80
CA SER A 314 -22.17 -5.58 10.80
C SER A 314 -21.67 -4.31 10.11
N ASP A 315 -22.15 -3.15 10.55
CA ASP A 315 -21.77 -1.84 10.03
C ASP A 315 -21.34 -0.89 11.18
N GLY A 316 -21.05 0.37 10.86
CA GLY A 316 -20.65 1.36 11.85
C GLY A 316 -19.21 1.21 12.33
N TRP A 317 -18.32 0.64 11.52
CA TRP A 317 -16.91 0.42 11.87
C TRP A 317 -16.00 1.56 11.43
N THR A 318 -14.89 1.75 12.14
CA THR A 318 -13.82 2.69 11.80
C THR A 318 -12.51 1.94 11.59
N VAL A 319 -12.22 1.51 10.36
CA VAL A 319 -11.02 0.71 10.04
C VAL A 319 -10.96 -0.62 10.84
N PRO A 320 -11.94 -1.53 10.65
CA PRO A 320 -11.87 -2.89 11.18
C PRO A 320 -10.71 -3.66 10.52
N TRP A 321 -9.64 -3.89 11.27
CA TRP A 321 -8.34 -4.28 10.72
C TRP A 321 -8.18 -5.79 10.55
N ASP A 322 -8.63 -6.56 11.54
CA ASP A 322 -8.52 -8.01 11.53
C ASP A 322 -9.75 -8.73 12.10
N VAL A 323 -9.86 -10.02 11.78
CA VAL A 323 -10.89 -10.93 12.29
C VAL A 323 -10.23 -12.22 12.76
N SER A 324 -10.47 -12.63 14.01
CA SER A 324 -10.04 -13.91 14.57
C SER A 324 -11.23 -14.66 15.17
N TRP A 325 -11.55 -15.82 14.61
CA TRP A 325 -12.70 -16.61 15.03
C TRP A 325 -12.41 -17.44 16.28
N ALA A 326 -13.43 -17.56 17.14
CA ALA A 326 -13.46 -18.61 18.15
C ALA A 326 -13.39 -19.99 17.46
N PRO A 327 -12.72 -21.00 18.06
CA PRO A 327 -12.58 -22.32 17.46
C PRO A 327 -13.92 -22.99 17.09
N ASP A 328 -14.99 -22.70 17.85
CA ASP A 328 -16.33 -23.24 17.60
C ASP A 328 -17.13 -22.46 16.52
N GLY A 329 -16.60 -21.33 16.03
CA GLY A 329 -17.26 -20.46 15.05
C GLY A 329 -18.43 -19.64 15.59
N SER A 330 -18.68 -19.65 16.90
CA SER A 330 -19.85 -18.98 17.50
C SER A 330 -19.74 -17.45 17.53
N TRP A 331 -18.52 -16.91 17.44
CA TRP A 331 -18.22 -15.48 17.34
C TRP A 331 -16.78 -15.26 16.85
N ALA A 332 -16.44 -14.03 16.49
CA ALA A 332 -15.08 -13.59 16.18
C ALA A 332 -14.69 -12.34 16.98
N LEU A 333 -13.40 -12.20 17.30
CA LEU A 333 -12.82 -10.91 17.67
C LEU A 333 -12.50 -10.11 16.43
N VAL A 334 -12.76 -8.80 16.51
CA VAL A 334 -12.45 -7.82 15.48
C VAL A 334 -11.71 -6.66 16.12
N THR A 335 -10.57 -6.31 15.56
CA THR A 335 -9.77 -5.15 15.96
C THR A 335 -10.19 -3.91 15.17
N GLU A 336 -10.29 -2.77 15.85
CA GLU A 336 -10.55 -1.48 15.22
C GLU A 336 -9.34 -0.56 15.39
N ARG A 337 -8.67 -0.23 14.28
CA ARG A 337 -7.29 0.29 14.28
C ARG A 337 -7.13 1.60 15.04
N ASP A 338 -7.95 2.58 14.69
CA ASP A 338 -7.78 3.97 15.16
C ASP A 338 -8.37 4.19 16.55
N THR A 339 -9.33 3.35 16.96
CA THR A 339 -9.94 3.44 18.29
C THR A 339 -9.24 2.57 19.33
N LEU A 340 -8.35 1.67 18.88
CA LEU A 340 -7.63 0.68 19.70
C LEU A 340 -8.57 -0.28 20.45
N LYS A 341 -9.81 -0.39 19.98
CA LYS A 341 -10.86 -1.20 20.59
C LYS A 341 -10.89 -2.59 19.97
N VAL A 342 -11.27 -3.54 20.81
CA VAL A 342 -11.54 -4.93 20.43
C VAL A 342 -13.01 -5.20 20.63
N PHE A 343 -13.62 -5.83 19.63
CA PHE A 343 -15.02 -6.17 19.65
C PHE A 343 -15.21 -7.66 19.44
N LYS A 344 -16.14 -8.27 20.19
CA LYS A 344 -16.70 -9.57 19.86
C LYS A 344 -17.89 -9.37 18.90
N VAL A 345 -17.94 -10.15 17.84
CA VAL A 345 -18.99 -10.11 16.82
C VAL A 345 -19.53 -11.52 16.58
N THR A 346 -20.82 -11.72 16.74
CA THR A 346 -21.50 -13.00 16.45
C THR A 346 -21.94 -13.08 14.97
N PRO A 347 -22.21 -14.28 14.44
CA PRO A 347 -22.67 -14.49 13.07
C PRO A 347 -23.91 -13.68 12.64
N ASP A 348 -24.77 -13.31 13.58
CA ASP A 348 -25.96 -12.47 13.36
C ASP A 348 -25.66 -10.96 13.31
N GLY A 349 -24.40 -10.56 13.53
CA GLY A 349 -23.96 -9.17 13.50
C GLY A 349 -23.92 -8.46 14.86
N THR A 350 -24.30 -9.12 15.96
CA THR A 350 -24.26 -8.50 17.29
C THR A 350 -22.82 -8.15 17.66
N LYS A 351 -22.55 -6.85 17.78
CA LYS A 351 -21.24 -6.26 18.13
C LYS A 351 -21.20 -5.89 19.62
N THR A 352 -20.19 -6.36 20.35
CA THR A 352 -19.97 -6.02 21.76
C THR A 352 -18.52 -5.60 21.97
N GLU A 353 -18.28 -4.42 22.55
CA GLU A 353 -16.93 -4.01 22.96
C GLU A 353 -16.47 -4.88 24.14
N VAL A 354 -15.29 -5.48 24.01
CA VAL A 354 -14.72 -6.39 25.03
C VAL A 354 -13.46 -5.83 25.70
N GLY A 355 -13.00 -4.66 25.25
CA GLY A 355 -11.89 -3.94 25.84
C GLY A 355 -11.08 -3.16 24.82
N THR A 356 -9.98 -2.61 25.30
CA THR A 356 -8.92 -1.99 24.51
C THR A 356 -7.61 -2.72 24.74
N VAL A 357 -6.67 -2.57 23.82
CA VAL A 357 -5.29 -3.02 24.05
C VAL A 357 -4.54 -1.87 24.72
N PRO A 358 -4.07 -2.03 25.98
CA PRO A 358 -3.32 -1.00 26.68
C PRO A 358 -2.07 -0.57 25.90
N GLU A 359 -1.63 0.67 26.16
CA GLU A 359 -0.41 1.25 25.57
C GLU A 359 -0.39 1.34 24.03
N GLY A 360 -1.53 1.07 23.39
CA GLY A 360 -1.70 1.28 21.96
C GLY A 360 -1.62 2.77 21.61
N VAL A 361 -0.99 3.07 20.49
CA VAL A 361 -1.00 4.40 19.88
C VAL A 361 -1.38 4.27 18.41
N SER A 362 -2.09 5.28 17.90
CA SER A 362 -2.42 5.41 16.48
C SER A 362 -2.22 6.85 16.06
N SER A 363 -1.53 7.09 14.95
CA SER A 363 -1.31 8.42 14.41
C SER A 363 -2.44 8.86 13.49
N ASP A 364 -2.78 10.14 13.55
CA ASP A 364 -3.76 10.73 12.63
C ASP A 364 -3.26 10.59 11.19
N GLY A 365 -3.95 9.76 10.41
CA GLY A 365 -3.63 9.60 8.99
C GLY A 365 -2.65 8.47 8.67
N GLY A 366 -2.18 7.72 9.67
CA GLY A 366 -1.17 6.67 9.52
C GLY A 366 -1.74 5.28 9.20
N GLU A 367 -0.83 4.33 9.05
CA GLU A 367 -1.10 2.89 8.96
C GLU A 367 -1.01 2.18 10.32
N ASP A 368 -0.39 2.84 11.32
CA ASP A 368 -0.17 2.39 12.68
C ASP A 368 -1.45 2.36 13.54
N GLY A 369 -1.43 1.57 14.62
CA GLY A 369 -2.57 1.39 15.52
C GLY A 369 -2.72 -0.03 16.02
N LEU A 370 -3.97 -0.44 16.30
CA LEU A 370 -4.31 -1.82 16.63
C LEU A 370 -4.56 -2.63 15.35
N MET A 371 -3.73 -3.64 15.11
CA MET A 371 -3.69 -4.36 13.82
C MET A 371 -4.17 -5.80 13.99
N GLY A 372 -3.28 -6.78 13.82
CA GLY A 372 -3.65 -8.18 13.80
C GLY A 372 -4.14 -8.72 15.15
N VAL A 373 -5.05 -9.69 15.09
CA VAL A 373 -5.53 -10.47 16.24
C VAL A 373 -5.43 -11.96 15.96
N ALA A 374 -5.05 -12.74 16.96
CA ALA A 374 -5.09 -14.19 16.91
C ALA A 374 -5.49 -14.76 18.27
N LEU A 375 -6.60 -15.51 18.33
CA LEU A 375 -6.87 -16.38 19.47
C LEU A 375 -5.88 -17.54 19.50
N SER A 376 -5.54 -18.02 20.70
CA SER A 376 -4.81 -19.28 20.84
C SER A 376 -5.55 -20.41 20.12
N PRO A 377 -4.86 -21.32 19.41
CA PRO A 377 -5.50 -22.44 18.71
C PRO A 377 -6.29 -23.36 19.64
N THR A 378 -5.93 -23.38 20.93
CA THR A 378 -6.58 -24.17 21.98
C THR A 378 -7.47 -23.35 22.91
N TRP A 379 -7.77 -22.08 22.54
CA TRP A 379 -8.61 -21.20 23.34
C TRP A 379 -9.95 -21.86 23.65
N ASN A 380 -10.35 -21.83 24.93
CA ASN A 380 -11.63 -22.37 25.39
C ASN A 380 -12.31 -21.46 26.42
N GLY A 381 -11.77 -20.27 26.67
CA GLY A 381 -12.31 -19.28 27.59
C GLY A 381 -12.18 -19.65 29.08
N THR A 382 -11.52 -20.77 29.40
CA THR A 382 -11.36 -21.22 30.79
C THR A 382 -9.90 -21.54 31.10
N THR A 383 -9.38 -22.68 30.64
CA THR A 383 -7.99 -23.09 30.88
C THR A 383 -7.01 -22.47 29.91
N ASP A 384 -7.45 -22.19 28.68
CA ASP A 384 -6.71 -21.39 27.72
C ASP A 384 -7.57 -20.17 27.34
N THR A 385 -7.10 -19.01 27.78
CA THR A 385 -7.73 -17.71 27.53
C THR A 385 -6.85 -16.81 26.68
N ASP A 386 -5.73 -17.31 26.17
CA ASP A 386 -4.73 -16.48 25.50
C ASP A 386 -5.28 -15.92 24.17
N VAL A 387 -5.13 -14.61 24.01
CA VAL A 387 -5.33 -13.89 22.75
C VAL A 387 -4.14 -12.96 22.50
N PHE A 388 -3.77 -12.82 21.24
CA PHE A 388 -2.60 -12.09 20.80
C PHE A 388 -3.01 -10.93 19.93
N PHE A 389 -2.31 -9.81 20.08
CA PHE A 389 -2.54 -8.59 19.31
C PHE A 389 -1.22 -8.03 18.82
N MET A 390 -1.16 -7.68 17.54
CA MET A 390 -0.10 -6.83 17.00
C MET A 390 -0.58 -5.39 17.04
N HIS A 391 0.19 -4.53 17.68
CA HIS A 391 -0.17 -3.12 17.80
C HIS A 391 1.05 -2.22 17.85
N THR A 392 0.83 -0.96 17.50
CA THR A 392 1.84 0.10 17.67
C THR A 392 1.79 0.65 19.09
N ALA A 393 2.95 0.86 19.70
CA ALA A 393 3.16 1.48 21.00
C ALA A 393 4.12 2.67 20.86
N GLU A 394 4.43 3.39 21.95
CA GLU A 394 5.33 4.55 21.91
C GLU A 394 6.71 4.20 21.33
N GLU A 395 7.27 3.05 21.73
CA GLU A 395 8.62 2.64 21.36
C GLU A 395 8.73 1.94 20.00
N GLY A 396 7.63 1.46 19.45
CA GLY A 396 7.64 0.63 18.24
C GLY A 396 6.38 -0.20 18.08
N ASN A 397 6.37 -1.07 17.08
CA ASN A 397 5.39 -2.13 16.98
C ASN A 397 5.75 -3.29 17.91
N ARG A 398 4.74 -4.02 18.37
CA ARG A 398 4.92 -5.17 19.24
C ARG A 398 3.76 -6.14 19.20
N VAL A 399 4.04 -7.37 19.61
CA VAL A 399 3.01 -8.37 19.90
C VAL A 399 2.75 -8.39 21.40
N ALA A 400 1.49 -8.25 21.77
CA ALA A 400 1.00 -8.43 23.12
C ALA A 400 0.19 -9.72 23.25
N LYS A 401 0.34 -10.40 24.39
CA LYS A 401 -0.55 -11.45 24.87
C LYS A 401 -1.49 -10.84 25.92
N MET A 402 -2.76 -11.24 25.86
CA MET A 402 -3.80 -10.88 26.83
C MET A 402 -4.64 -12.12 27.14
N SER A 403 -5.39 -12.07 28.24
CA SER A 403 -6.41 -13.07 28.56
C SER A 403 -7.79 -12.57 28.13
N PHE A 404 -8.56 -13.42 27.44
CA PHE A 404 -9.96 -13.21 27.08
C PHE A 404 -10.82 -14.35 27.63
N ASP A 405 -11.74 -14.03 28.55
CA ASP A 405 -12.65 -14.99 29.20
C ASP A 405 -13.99 -15.18 28.46
N GLY A 406 -14.11 -14.59 27.26
CA GLY A 406 -15.36 -14.55 26.50
C GLY A 406 -16.18 -13.26 26.70
N THR A 407 -15.82 -12.44 27.69
CA THR A 407 -16.48 -11.17 28.00
C THR A 407 -15.54 -9.97 28.06
N THR A 408 -14.38 -10.09 28.69
CA THR A 408 -13.45 -8.97 28.89
C THR A 408 -12.01 -9.35 28.59
N LEU A 409 -11.24 -8.38 28.10
CA LEU A 409 -9.78 -8.47 27.98
C LEU A 409 -9.11 -8.09 29.30
N SER A 410 -8.03 -8.80 29.64
CA SER A 410 -7.22 -8.57 30.83
C SER A 410 -5.78 -9.05 30.64
N ASN A 411 -4.93 -8.90 31.68
CA ASN A 411 -3.57 -9.46 31.74
C ASN A 411 -2.68 -9.10 30.54
N TYR A 412 -2.60 -7.81 30.23
CA TYR A 412 -1.72 -7.31 29.17
C TYR A 412 -0.25 -7.63 29.45
N GLN A 413 0.40 -8.27 28.47
CA GLN A 413 1.83 -8.54 28.47
C GLN A 413 2.40 -8.34 27.06
N ALA A 414 3.34 -7.40 26.90
CA ALA A 414 4.15 -7.35 25.69
C ALA A 414 5.09 -8.57 25.66
N ILE A 415 5.01 -9.40 24.61
CA ILE A 415 5.80 -10.64 24.48
C ILE A 415 6.88 -10.53 23.38
N LEU A 416 6.71 -9.64 22.41
CA LEU A 416 7.71 -9.36 21.38
C LEU A 416 7.76 -7.85 21.14
N THR A 417 8.91 -7.23 21.43
CA THR A 417 9.16 -5.78 21.26
C THR A 417 10.36 -5.55 20.35
N GLY A 418 10.73 -4.29 20.12
CA GLY A 418 11.91 -3.94 19.30
C GLY A 418 11.66 -3.93 17.79
N ILE A 419 10.41 -4.06 17.35
CA ILE A 419 10.02 -3.86 15.95
C ILE A 419 9.85 -2.35 15.76
N ALA A 420 10.65 -1.73 14.89
CA ALA A 420 10.51 -0.31 14.59
C ALA A 420 9.12 -0.02 14.01
N LYS A 421 8.60 1.17 14.33
CA LYS A 421 7.36 1.70 13.75
C LYS A 421 7.65 2.88 12.83
N ASN A 422 6.69 3.19 11.99
CA ASN A 422 6.63 4.46 11.28
C ASN A 422 5.15 4.82 11.09
N THR A 423 4.85 5.92 10.40
CA THR A 423 3.46 6.25 9.99
C THR A 423 2.96 5.29 8.89
N PHE A 424 3.86 4.52 8.28
CA PHE A 424 3.59 3.58 7.20
C PHE A 424 4.55 2.38 7.28
N HIS A 425 4.12 1.25 6.74
CA HIS A 425 4.89 0.00 6.68
C HIS A 425 5.16 -0.64 8.04
N ASP A 426 4.09 -0.80 8.83
CA ASP A 426 4.16 -1.49 10.12
C ASP A 426 3.90 -3.01 10.01
N GLY A 427 3.56 -3.51 8.81
CA GLY A 427 3.09 -4.88 8.60
C GLY A 427 1.76 -5.08 9.31
N GLY A 428 1.73 -6.01 10.27
CA GLY A 428 0.70 -6.03 11.30
C GLY A 428 -0.11 -7.31 11.39
N ARG A 429 -0.02 -8.22 10.40
CA ARG A 429 -0.81 -9.47 10.42
C ARG A 429 -0.15 -10.49 11.34
N ILE A 430 -0.96 -11.11 12.19
CA ILE A 430 -0.54 -12.25 13.01
C ILE A 430 -1.50 -13.43 12.85
N ARG A 431 -0.96 -14.64 12.79
CA ARG A 431 -1.75 -15.88 12.70
C ARG A 431 -0.98 -17.04 13.31
N PHE A 432 -1.69 -17.96 13.94
CA PHE A 432 -1.11 -19.26 14.28
C PHE A 432 -1.01 -20.14 13.04
N GLY A 433 0.16 -20.73 12.84
CA GLY A 433 0.35 -21.77 11.84
C GLY A 433 -0.18 -23.13 12.32
N PRO A 434 -0.27 -24.12 11.41
CA PRO A 434 -0.67 -25.49 11.73
C PRO A 434 0.34 -26.19 12.67
N ASP A 435 1.54 -25.64 12.80
CA ASP A 435 2.59 -26.07 13.72
C ASP A 435 2.42 -25.53 15.15
N GLY A 436 1.38 -24.71 15.40
CA GLY A 436 1.06 -24.17 16.72
C GLY A 436 1.87 -22.94 17.12
N PHE A 437 2.69 -22.38 16.24
CA PHE A 437 3.46 -21.15 16.50
C PHE A 437 2.78 -19.92 15.90
N LEU A 438 3.06 -18.75 16.49
CA LEU A 438 2.53 -17.48 16.05
C LEU A 438 3.46 -16.87 15.00
N TYR A 439 2.93 -16.64 13.80
CA TYR A 439 3.61 -15.96 12.72
C TYR A 439 3.23 -14.48 12.72
N VAL A 440 4.20 -13.60 12.45
CA VAL A 440 4.06 -12.14 12.54
C VAL A 440 4.67 -11.50 11.30
N GLY A 441 3.86 -10.81 10.50
CA GLY A 441 4.34 -9.99 9.39
C GLY A 441 4.72 -8.59 9.86
N THR A 442 5.96 -8.17 9.60
CA THR A 442 6.49 -6.85 9.97
C THR A 442 6.99 -6.09 8.75
N GLY A 443 6.62 -4.82 8.64
CA GLY A 443 7.13 -3.97 7.57
C GLY A 443 8.50 -3.38 7.88
N ASP A 444 9.13 -2.77 6.87
CA ASP A 444 10.45 -2.16 6.96
C ASP A 444 10.49 -0.82 7.71
N ALA A 445 9.33 -0.34 8.19
CA ALA A 445 9.15 0.96 8.84
C ALA A 445 9.68 2.15 7.99
N GLY A 446 9.68 2.03 6.66
CA GLY A 446 10.25 3.01 5.74
C GLY A 446 11.78 3.07 5.74
N ASN A 447 12.46 2.15 6.42
CA ASN A 447 13.91 1.98 6.40
C ASN A 447 14.28 0.67 5.72
N ALA A 448 14.19 0.68 4.40
CA ALA A 448 14.28 -0.50 3.54
C ALA A 448 15.50 -1.42 3.79
N PRO A 449 16.72 -0.92 4.09
CA PRO A 449 17.85 -1.77 4.46
C PRO A 449 17.58 -2.74 5.63
N LEU A 450 16.66 -2.42 6.55
CA LEU A 450 16.31 -3.31 7.67
C LEU A 450 15.75 -4.65 7.19
N ALA A 451 15.07 -4.69 6.04
CA ALA A 451 14.52 -5.92 5.49
C ALA A 451 15.60 -6.97 5.21
N GLN A 452 16.81 -6.55 4.82
CA GLN A 452 17.96 -7.41 4.54
C GLN A 452 18.82 -7.70 5.78
N ASP A 453 18.67 -6.94 6.86
CA ASP A 453 19.41 -7.16 8.10
C ASP A 453 18.79 -8.34 8.89
N PRO A 454 19.50 -9.47 9.06
CA PRO A 454 18.99 -10.62 9.81
C PRO A 454 18.90 -10.36 11.32
N ALA A 455 19.56 -9.33 11.85
CA ALA A 455 19.45 -8.94 13.25
C ALA A 455 18.24 -8.02 13.52
N SER A 456 17.62 -7.47 12.47
CA SER A 456 16.42 -6.64 12.58
C SER A 456 15.15 -7.49 12.57
N LEU A 457 14.13 -7.04 13.31
CA LEU A 457 12.78 -7.60 13.26
C LEU A 457 11.89 -6.93 12.20
N ASN A 458 12.38 -5.93 11.47
CA ASN A 458 11.62 -5.20 10.45
C ASN A 458 11.82 -5.79 9.05
N GLY A 459 10.77 -5.77 8.25
CA GLY A 459 10.76 -6.35 6.90
C GLY A 459 10.93 -7.87 6.93
N LYS A 460 10.19 -8.54 7.82
CA LYS A 460 10.30 -9.98 8.09
C LYS A 460 8.93 -10.66 8.12
N ILE A 461 8.92 -11.97 7.90
CA ILE A 461 7.99 -12.84 8.61
C ILE A 461 8.73 -13.42 9.81
N LEU A 462 8.17 -13.25 11.00
CA LEU A 462 8.66 -13.83 12.25
C LEU A 462 7.83 -15.05 12.62
N ARG A 463 8.42 -15.98 13.38
CA ARG A 463 7.73 -17.15 13.94
C ARG A 463 8.17 -17.35 15.39
N ILE A 464 7.22 -17.22 16.32
CA ILE A 464 7.48 -17.18 17.77
C ILE A 464 6.56 -18.13 18.55
N THR A 465 6.97 -18.47 19.77
CA THR A 465 6.11 -19.14 20.75
C THR A 465 5.05 -18.18 21.31
N LYS A 466 4.09 -18.71 22.09
CA LYS A 466 3.09 -17.92 22.82
C LYS A 466 3.73 -16.98 23.87
N GLU A 467 4.97 -17.24 24.24
CA GLU A 467 5.77 -16.44 25.18
C GLU A 467 6.70 -15.46 24.44
N GLY A 468 6.59 -15.37 23.12
CA GLY A 468 7.36 -14.43 22.29
C GLY A 468 8.79 -14.85 21.99
N GLN A 469 9.19 -16.06 22.39
CA GLN A 469 10.52 -16.60 22.10
C GLN A 469 10.62 -17.08 20.65
N PRO A 470 11.81 -17.09 20.03
CA PRO A 470 12.04 -17.80 18.78
C PRO A 470 11.46 -19.21 18.81
N ALA A 471 10.64 -19.55 17.81
CA ALA A 471 10.08 -20.89 17.75
C ALA A 471 11.19 -21.94 17.46
N PRO A 472 11.15 -23.12 18.10
CA PRO A 472 12.07 -24.21 17.81
C PRO A 472 12.12 -24.54 16.31
N GLY A 473 13.33 -24.76 15.80
CA GLY A 473 13.57 -25.04 14.39
C GLY A 473 13.66 -23.81 13.48
N ASN A 474 13.56 -22.59 14.04
CA ASN A 474 13.77 -21.39 13.23
C ASN A 474 15.20 -21.26 12.68
N PRO A 475 15.36 -20.69 11.48
CA PRO A 475 16.67 -20.37 10.91
C PRO A 475 17.52 -19.53 11.88
N GLY A 476 18.76 -19.99 12.10
CA GLY A 476 19.72 -19.30 12.98
C GLY A 476 19.30 -19.21 14.46
N GLY A 477 18.22 -19.91 14.88
CA GLY A 477 17.70 -19.83 16.24
C GLY A 477 17.08 -18.47 16.61
N THR A 478 16.77 -17.63 15.63
CA THR A 478 16.18 -16.30 15.85
C THR A 478 14.67 -16.31 15.62
N ALA A 479 13.97 -15.22 15.94
CA ALA A 479 12.54 -15.09 15.63
C ALA A 479 12.28 -14.96 14.11
N VAL A 480 13.29 -14.64 13.31
CA VAL A 480 13.17 -14.44 11.86
C VAL A 480 12.91 -15.79 11.17
N TYR A 481 11.74 -15.90 10.54
CA TYR A 481 11.37 -17.04 9.71
C TYR A 481 11.78 -16.82 8.26
N SER A 482 11.51 -15.63 7.72
CA SER A 482 12.01 -15.16 6.41
C SER A 482 12.29 -13.66 6.44
N LEU A 483 13.10 -13.20 5.48
CA LEU A 483 13.52 -11.80 5.39
C LEU A 483 13.38 -11.23 3.98
N GLY A 484 13.70 -9.94 3.81
CA GLY A 484 13.58 -9.27 2.53
C GLY A 484 12.15 -8.91 2.17
N HIS A 485 11.34 -8.58 3.16
CA HIS A 485 9.95 -8.14 3.00
C HIS A 485 9.84 -6.61 3.16
N ARG A 486 8.94 -5.98 2.43
CA ARG A 486 8.61 -4.56 2.51
C ARG A 486 7.52 -4.28 3.53
N ASN A 487 6.32 -4.84 3.33
CA ASN A 487 5.15 -4.58 4.19
C ASN A 487 4.10 -5.70 4.09
N PRO A 488 4.38 -6.88 4.68
CA PRO A 488 3.52 -8.05 4.62
C PRO A 488 2.26 -7.85 5.48
N GLN A 489 1.08 -8.06 4.90
CA GLN A 489 -0.21 -7.83 5.59
C GLN A 489 -1.22 -8.97 5.46
N GLY A 490 -0.87 -10.06 4.77
CA GLY A 490 -1.70 -11.26 4.65
C GLY A 490 -0.89 -12.49 4.97
N LEU A 491 -1.45 -13.41 5.76
CA LEU A 491 -0.86 -14.70 6.07
C LEU A 491 -1.95 -15.77 6.04
N GLY A 492 -1.68 -16.90 5.39
CA GLY A 492 -2.60 -18.03 5.31
C GLY A 492 -1.88 -19.32 4.96
N TRP A 493 -2.46 -20.46 5.31
CA TRP A 493 -1.89 -21.78 5.02
C TRP A 493 -2.79 -22.54 4.06
N ASP A 494 -2.16 -23.18 3.09
CA ASP A 494 -2.88 -24.10 2.21
C ASP A 494 -3.08 -25.47 2.86
N SER A 495 -3.75 -26.38 2.15
CA SER A 495 -4.09 -27.72 2.67
C SER A 495 -2.86 -28.58 2.98
N ALA A 496 -1.71 -28.26 2.37
CA ALA A 496 -0.43 -28.92 2.62
C ALA A 496 0.34 -28.28 3.79
N GLY A 497 -0.21 -27.26 4.44
CA GLY A 497 0.42 -26.55 5.54
C GLY A 497 1.53 -25.60 5.10
N ARG A 498 1.56 -25.17 3.83
CA ARG A 498 2.54 -24.19 3.35
C ARG A 498 2.03 -22.78 3.59
N LEU A 499 2.91 -21.91 4.05
CA LEU A 499 2.59 -20.52 4.35
C LEU A 499 2.56 -19.69 3.05
N TRP A 500 1.48 -18.97 2.83
CA TRP A 500 1.34 -17.95 1.80
C TRP A 500 1.21 -16.58 2.43
N GLU A 501 1.72 -15.58 1.73
CA GLU A 501 1.82 -14.20 2.21
C GLU A 501 1.48 -13.23 1.08
N SER A 502 0.81 -12.13 1.39
CA SER A 502 0.54 -11.06 0.42
C SER A 502 1.08 -9.73 0.88
N GLU A 503 1.83 -9.08 0.00
CA GLU A 503 2.72 -7.98 0.34
C GLU A 503 2.42 -6.72 -0.48
N LEU A 504 2.52 -5.57 0.19
CA LEU A 504 2.43 -4.26 -0.43
C LEU A 504 3.78 -3.86 -1.05
N GLY A 505 3.78 -3.71 -2.37
CA GLY A 505 4.88 -3.15 -3.14
C GLY A 505 5.10 -1.66 -2.87
N GLU A 506 6.17 -1.10 -3.42
CA GLU A 506 6.43 0.33 -3.32
C GLU A 506 5.60 1.13 -4.31
N ASN A 507 5.84 0.92 -5.60
CA ASN A 507 5.21 1.68 -6.67
C ASN A 507 4.83 0.78 -7.86
N THR A 508 5.47 -0.37 -8.01
CA THR A 508 5.41 -1.18 -9.23
C THR A 508 4.64 -2.46 -9.00
N TRP A 509 5.06 -3.27 -8.02
CA TRP A 509 4.59 -4.66 -7.89
C TRP A 509 4.20 -4.98 -6.45
N ASP A 510 2.91 -5.20 -6.24
CA ASP A 510 2.44 -5.97 -5.09
C ASP A 510 2.66 -7.46 -5.35
N GLU A 511 2.75 -8.25 -4.28
CA GLU A 511 3.20 -9.63 -4.37
C GLU A 511 2.28 -10.60 -3.64
N LEU A 512 2.28 -11.84 -4.13
CA LEU A 512 1.83 -13.03 -3.40
C LEU A 512 3.01 -14.01 -3.39
N ASN A 513 3.45 -14.35 -2.18
CA ASN A 513 4.63 -15.13 -1.91
C ASN A 513 4.25 -16.49 -1.31
N LEU A 514 5.00 -17.54 -1.68
CA LEU A 514 5.02 -18.81 -0.97
C LEU A 514 6.20 -18.77 -0.01
N ILE A 515 5.92 -18.70 1.28
CA ILE A 515 6.94 -18.46 2.30
C ILE A 515 7.59 -19.77 2.77
N GLU A 516 8.90 -19.81 2.68
CA GLU A 516 9.77 -20.87 3.20
C GLU A 516 10.78 -20.33 4.22
N ALA A 517 11.10 -21.17 5.21
CA ALA A 517 12.04 -20.83 6.28
C ALA A 517 13.45 -20.49 5.74
N GLY A 518 14.00 -19.37 6.19
CA GLY A 518 15.36 -18.92 5.91
C GLY A 518 15.53 -18.24 4.55
N LYS A 519 14.47 -18.12 3.77
CA LYS A 519 14.50 -17.49 2.44
C LYS A 519 14.46 -15.97 2.53
N ASN A 520 14.96 -15.35 1.46
CA ASN A 520 15.04 -13.90 1.27
C ASN A 520 14.16 -13.51 0.09
N TYR A 521 13.16 -12.64 0.30
CA TYR A 521 12.19 -12.22 -0.73
C TYR A 521 12.63 -10.93 -1.45
N GLY A 522 13.87 -10.50 -1.25
CA GLY A 522 14.58 -9.60 -2.15
C GLY A 522 14.42 -8.11 -1.88
N TRP A 523 13.40 -7.64 -1.14
CA TRP A 523 13.27 -6.21 -0.83
C TRP A 523 14.46 -5.71 0.03
N PRO A 524 15.10 -4.57 -0.28
CA PRO A 524 14.78 -3.62 -1.36
C PRO A 524 15.62 -3.76 -2.63
N THR A 525 16.39 -4.84 -2.74
CA THR A 525 17.18 -5.09 -3.94
C THR A 525 16.27 -5.32 -5.14
N CYS A 526 15.13 -5.96 -4.90
CA CYS A 526 14.10 -6.27 -5.88
C CYS A 526 12.71 -5.85 -5.40
N GLU A 527 11.85 -5.49 -6.35
CA GLU A 527 10.39 -5.34 -6.20
C GLU A 527 9.77 -6.15 -7.34
N GLY A 528 9.01 -7.20 -7.02
CA GLY A 528 8.54 -8.18 -7.98
C GLY A 528 9.62 -9.21 -8.36
N VAL A 529 9.72 -9.52 -9.65
CA VAL A 529 10.65 -10.56 -10.13
C VAL A 529 12.11 -10.12 -9.95
N CYS A 530 12.88 -10.97 -9.28
CA CYS A 530 14.27 -10.83 -8.93
C CYS A 530 15.15 -11.86 -9.67
N ALA A 531 16.21 -11.37 -10.32
CA ALA A 531 17.24 -12.21 -10.95
C ALA A 531 18.46 -12.43 -10.04
N THR A 532 18.50 -11.80 -8.87
CA THR A 532 19.61 -11.89 -7.93
C THR A 532 19.62 -13.28 -7.27
N GLN A 533 20.76 -13.97 -7.35
CA GLN A 533 20.92 -15.28 -6.74
C GLN A 533 20.67 -15.23 -5.23
N GLY A 534 19.93 -16.21 -4.71
CA GLY A 534 19.59 -16.31 -3.29
C GLY A 534 18.39 -15.47 -2.85
N MET A 535 17.73 -14.78 -3.79
CA MET A 535 16.46 -14.10 -3.56
C MET A 535 15.33 -14.86 -4.26
N GLU A 536 14.24 -15.08 -3.54
CA GLU A 536 13.06 -15.80 -4.02
C GLU A 536 12.13 -14.86 -4.80
N ASN A 537 11.50 -15.43 -5.82
CA ASN A 537 10.54 -14.71 -6.65
C ASN A 537 9.13 -14.85 -6.10
N PRO A 538 8.30 -13.80 -6.20
CA PRO A 538 6.88 -13.92 -5.90
C PRO A 538 6.21 -14.89 -6.87
N LYS A 539 5.22 -15.63 -6.36
CA LYS A 539 4.41 -16.55 -7.17
C LYS A 539 3.43 -15.81 -8.07
N ARG A 540 3.09 -14.57 -7.70
CA ARG A 540 2.29 -13.66 -8.52
C ARG A 540 2.59 -12.22 -8.15
N THR A 541 2.49 -11.33 -9.13
CA THR A 541 2.58 -9.89 -8.94
C THR A 541 1.38 -9.16 -9.52
N TRP A 542 1.09 -7.98 -8.98
CA TRP A 542 0.07 -7.06 -9.49
C TRP A 542 0.61 -5.64 -9.53
N ALA A 543 0.11 -4.85 -10.47
CA ALA A 543 0.30 -3.40 -10.38
C ALA A 543 -0.34 -2.89 -9.08
N THR A 544 0.32 -1.94 -8.40
CA THR A 544 -0.17 -1.44 -7.10
C THR A 544 -1.59 -0.87 -7.13
N SER A 545 -2.02 -0.36 -8.29
CA SER A 545 -3.39 0.14 -8.52
C SER A 545 -4.47 -0.95 -8.56
N GLU A 546 -4.10 -2.19 -8.84
CA GLU A 546 -5.03 -3.32 -8.97
C GLU A 546 -5.18 -4.15 -7.71
N ALA A 547 -4.21 -4.07 -6.79
CA ALA A 547 -4.23 -4.77 -5.52
C ALA A 547 -4.10 -3.80 -4.34
N SER A 548 -2.86 -3.46 -3.96
CA SER A 548 -2.46 -3.08 -2.61
C SER A 548 -3.06 -4.06 -1.59
N PRO A 549 -2.57 -5.31 -1.57
CA PRO A 549 -3.20 -6.40 -0.86
C PRO A 549 -3.05 -6.23 0.66
N SER A 550 -3.94 -6.88 1.41
CA SER A 550 -3.84 -6.98 2.86
C SER A 550 -4.14 -8.41 3.32
N GLY A 551 -5.29 -8.69 3.93
CA GLY A 551 -5.60 -10.02 4.45
C GLY A 551 -5.86 -11.05 3.35
N ILE A 552 -5.40 -12.27 3.60
CA ILE A 552 -5.74 -13.47 2.81
C ILE A 552 -6.44 -14.52 3.67
N ALA A 553 -7.31 -15.32 3.05
CA ALA A 553 -7.80 -16.58 3.58
C ALA A 553 -7.68 -17.66 2.51
N ILE A 554 -7.41 -18.90 2.90
CA ILE A 554 -7.32 -20.03 1.97
C ILE A 554 -8.44 -21.01 2.31
N VAL A 555 -9.25 -21.35 1.31
CA VAL A 555 -10.33 -22.33 1.44
C VAL A 555 -10.18 -23.33 0.31
N ASP A 556 -9.95 -24.59 0.65
CA ASP A 556 -9.72 -25.70 -0.29
C ASP A 556 -8.77 -25.31 -1.44
N ASP A 557 -7.58 -24.86 -1.05
CA ASP A 557 -6.50 -24.44 -1.96
C ASP A 557 -6.90 -23.34 -2.95
N VAL A 558 -7.79 -22.44 -2.52
CA VAL A 558 -8.08 -21.18 -3.21
C VAL A 558 -7.79 -20.04 -2.24
N ILE A 559 -6.87 -19.16 -2.63
CA ILE A 559 -6.59 -17.91 -1.91
C ILE A 559 -7.66 -16.88 -2.24
N TYR A 560 -8.20 -16.26 -1.21
CA TYR A 560 -9.03 -15.08 -1.28
C TYR A 560 -8.26 -13.91 -0.67
N MET A 561 -7.92 -12.92 -1.48
CA MET A 561 -7.06 -11.80 -1.10
C MET A 561 -7.80 -10.48 -1.22
N ALA A 562 -7.93 -9.77 -0.10
CA ALA A 562 -8.50 -8.42 -0.08
C ALA A 562 -7.51 -7.43 -0.67
N ALA A 563 -8.00 -6.61 -1.60
CA ALA A 563 -7.26 -5.53 -2.23
C ALA A 563 -7.81 -4.17 -1.80
N MET A 564 -6.95 -3.35 -1.20
CA MET A 564 -7.32 -2.04 -0.69
C MET A 564 -7.46 -1.03 -1.83
N ARG A 565 -6.36 -0.66 -2.50
CA ARG A 565 -6.38 0.32 -3.61
C ARG A 565 -7.10 -0.25 -4.83
N GLY A 566 -6.96 -1.55 -5.07
CA GLY A 566 -7.64 -2.27 -6.13
C GLY A 566 -9.15 -2.42 -5.95
N GLN A 567 -9.65 -2.18 -4.73
CA GLN A 567 -11.07 -2.21 -4.35
C GLN A 567 -11.78 -3.49 -4.83
N ARG A 568 -11.18 -4.65 -4.57
CA ARG A 568 -11.66 -5.94 -5.07
C ARG A 568 -11.26 -7.08 -4.13
N LEU A 569 -11.92 -8.21 -4.30
CA LEU A 569 -11.51 -9.49 -3.72
C LEU A 569 -10.91 -10.33 -4.86
N TRP A 570 -9.63 -10.67 -4.77
CA TRP A 570 -9.02 -11.62 -5.69
C TRP A 570 -9.32 -13.04 -5.23
N ARG A 571 -9.69 -13.90 -6.18
CA ARG A 571 -9.76 -15.35 -6.01
C ARG A 571 -8.62 -15.96 -6.83
N ILE A 572 -7.68 -16.64 -6.19
CA ILE A 572 -6.51 -17.23 -6.81
C ILE A 572 -6.48 -18.74 -6.51
N PRO A 573 -6.82 -19.62 -7.46
CA PRO A 573 -6.64 -21.06 -7.30
C PRO A 573 -5.16 -21.39 -7.07
N LEU A 574 -4.87 -22.39 -6.24
CA LEU A 574 -3.54 -22.94 -6.08
C LEU A 574 -3.43 -24.30 -6.77
N ASN A 575 -2.26 -24.57 -7.33
CA ASN A 575 -1.88 -25.88 -7.82
C ASN A 575 -0.49 -26.23 -7.26
N GLY A 576 -0.46 -26.90 -6.12
CA GLY A 576 0.78 -27.10 -5.40
C GLY A 576 1.40 -25.74 -5.03
N THR A 577 2.65 -25.51 -5.40
CA THR A 577 3.40 -24.29 -5.06
C THR A 577 3.14 -23.14 -6.02
N GLU A 578 2.29 -23.33 -7.02
CA GLU A 578 2.02 -22.38 -8.08
C GLU A 578 0.60 -21.83 -8.00
N THR A 579 0.40 -20.67 -8.62
CA THR A 579 -0.92 -20.03 -8.71
C THR A 579 -1.57 -20.32 -10.06
N GLY A 580 -2.88 -20.57 -10.04
CA GLY A 580 -3.73 -20.51 -11.22
C GLY A 580 -4.12 -19.07 -11.56
N GLU A 581 -5.00 -18.91 -12.56
CA GLU A 581 -5.41 -17.57 -13.01
C GLU A 581 -6.25 -16.84 -11.95
N PRO A 582 -5.82 -15.65 -11.50
CA PRO A 582 -6.59 -14.83 -10.56
C PRO A 582 -7.86 -14.29 -11.20
N VAL A 583 -8.97 -14.31 -10.46
CA VAL A 583 -10.23 -13.70 -10.87
C VAL A 583 -10.64 -12.63 -9.87
N ALA A 584 -10.93 -11.43 -10.36
CA ALA A 584 -11.39 -10.31 -9.53
C ALA A 584 -12.90 -10.36 -9.29
N TYR A 585 -13.30 -10.18 -8.03
CA TYR A 585 -14.68 -10.02 -7.60
C TYR A 585 -14.85 -8.69 -6.86
N LEU A 586 -16.09 -8.19 -6.79
CA LEU A 586 -16.46 -6.98 -6.02
C LEU A 586 -15.73 -5.69 -6.44
N GLN A 587 -15.21 -5.64 -7.68
CA GLN A 587 -14.41 -4.53 -8.13
C GLN A 587 -15.20 -3.22 -8.09
N GLY A 588 -14.79 -2.30 -7.21
CA GLY A 588 -15.39 -0.99 -7.01
C GLY A 588 -16.77 -1.00 -6.34
N THR A 589 -17.30 -2.16 -5.91
CA THR A 589 -18.67 -2.24 -5.36
C THR A 589 -18.71 -1.93 -3.86
N ASN A 590 -17.70 -2.34 -3.12
CA ASN A 590 -17.63 -2.20 -1.66
C ASN A 590 -16.48 -1.29 -1.20
N GLY A 591 -15.78 -0.67 -2.14
CA GLY A 591 -14.61 0.15 -1.88
C GLY A 591 -13.41 -0.71 -1.48
N ARG A 592 -12.60 -0.19 -0.56
CA ARG A 592 -11.33 -0.81 -0.11
C ARG A 592 -11.64 -1.99 0.81
N LEU A 593 -11.05 -3.16 0.53
CA LEU A 593 -11.18 -4.36 1.37
C LEU A 593 -9.87 -4.59 2.15
N ARG A 594 -9.95 -5.03 3.41
CA ARG A 594 -8.78 -5.20 4.29
C ARG A 594 -8.58 -6.62 4.79
N ALA A 595 -9.44 -7.13 5.66
CA ALA A 595 -9.31 -8.51 6.15
C ALA A 595 -10.19 -9.46 5.34
N VAL A 596 -9.71 -10.69 5.15
CA VAL A 596 -10.49 -11.83 4.67
C VAL A 596 -10.30 -12.95 5.68
N SER A 597 -11.39 -13.57 6.11
CA SER A 597 -11.36 -14.69 7.04
C SER A 597 -12.39 -15.74 6.62
N ALA A 598 -11.98 -17.00 6.54
CA ALA A 598 -12.92 -18.08 6.32
C ALA A 598 -13.82 -18.24 7.55
N VAL A 599 -15.14 -18.34 7.34
CA VAL A 599 -16.07 -18.64 8.43
C VAL A 599 -15.88 -20.10 8.84
N PRO A 600 -15.55 -20.42 10.10
CA PRO A 600 -15.36 -21.80 10.54
C PRO A 600 -16.68 -22.56 10.62
N ASN A 601 -16.62 -23.87 10.35
CA ASN A 601 -17.76 -24.80 10.47
C ASN A 601 -19.10 -24.31 9.89
N PRO A 602 -19.13 -23.63 8.74
CA PRO A 602 -20.37 -23.04 8.29
C PRO A 602 -21.24 -24.10 7.61
N THR A 603 -22.57 -23.96 7.67
CA THR A 603 -23.49 -24.84 6.92
C THR A 603 -23.19 -24.83 5.41
N ALA A 604 -22.68 -23.70 4.91
CA ALA A 604 -22.11 -23.53 3.58
C ALA A 604 -20.86 -22.64 3.67
N LYS A 605 -19.80 -22.97 2.92
CA LYS A 605 -18.54 -22.20 2.92
C LYS A 605 -18.82 -20.72 2.71
N ALA A 606 -18.14 -19.87 3.48
CA ALA A 606 -18.29 -18.43 3.39
C ALA A 606 -17.04 -17.71 3.89
N LEU A 607 -16.93 -16.44 3.52
CA LEU A 607 -15.91 -15.51 4.00
C LEU A 607 -16.55 -14.37 4.77
N TRP A 608 -15.89 -13.93 5.83
CA TRP A 608 -16.02 -12.58 6.36
C TRP A 608 -14.96 -11.68 5.74
N VAL A 609 -15.39 -10.53 5.24
CA VAL A 609 -14.49 -9.53 4.65
C VAL A 609 -14.75 -8.17 5.28
N THR A 610 -13.69 -7.51 5.73
CA THR A 610 -13.80 -6.15 6.28
C THR A 610 -13.51 -5.10 5.20
N THR A 611 -14.24 -3.98 5.24
CA THR A 611 -13.90 -2.80 4.44
C THR A 611 -12.96 -1.86 5.21
N THR A 612 -12.22 -1.02 4.49
CA THR A 612 -11.29 -0.01 5.06
C THR A 612 -11.41 1.34 4.34
N ASN A 613 -12.65 1.77 4.13
CA ASN A 613 -13.01 3.03 3.49
C ASN A 613 -12.87 4.24 4.43
N ALA A 614 -12.95 4.03 5.75
CA ALA A 614 -12.74 5.09 6.74
C ALA A 614 -11.25 5.40 6.99
N ASP A 615 -10.33 4.60 6.42
CA ASP A 615 -8.91 4.92 6.46
C ASP A 615 -8.62 6.17 5.62
N THR A 616 -7.43 6.74 5.83
CA THR A 616 -7.00 7.98 5.19
C THR A 616 -7.01 7.91 3.66
N SER A 617 -6.79 6.71 3.12
CA SER A 617 -6.79 6.48 1.67
C SER A 617 -8.20 6.34 1.09
N GLY A 618 -9.15 5.83 1.87
CA GLY A 618 -10.57 5.72 1.49
C GLY A 618 -11.33 7.03 1.65
N GLY A 619 -10.96 7.84 2.65
CA GLY A 619 -11.48 9.19 2.85
C GLY A 619 -12.97 9.26 3.20
N GLN A 620 -13.58 8.14 3.59
CA GLN A 620 -14.94 8.13 4.15
C GLN A 620 -14.89 8.46 5.65
N PRO A 621 -15.97 9.00 6.24
CA PRO A 621 -15.97 9.31 7.67
C PRO A 621 -15.88 8.03 8.54
N PRO A 622 -15.42 8.15 9.80
CA PRO A 622 -15.55 7.10 10.80
C PRO A 622 -16.97 6.50 10.83
N GLY A 623 -17.07 5.19 11.03
CA GLY A 623 -18.34 4.45 10.99
C GLY A 623 -18.78 4.00 9.58
N SER A 624 -18.02 4.32 8.53
CA SER A 624 -18.37 3.92 7.16
C SER A 624 -18.07 2.47 6.82
N ASP A 625 -17.26 1.80 7.64
CA ASP A 625 -16.80 0.44 7.37
C ASP A 625 -17.77 -0.64 7.84
N LYS A 626 -17.63 -1.80 7.22
CA LYS A 626 -18.53 -2.94 7.35
C LYS A 626 -17.76 -4.25 7.46
N ILE A 627 -18.42 -5.23 8.06
CA ILE A 627 -18.12 -6.65 7.91
C ILE A 627 -19.13 -7.23 6.93
N LEU A 628 -18.63 -7.85 5.87
CA LEU A 628 -19.40 -8.45 4.79
C LEU A 628 -19.37 -9.97 4.92
N LEU A 629 -20.49 -10.63 4.66
CA LEU A 629 -20.56 -12.08 4.47
C LEU A 629 -20.62 -12.37 2.97
N ILE A 630 -19.75 -13.26 2.52
CA ILE A 630 -19.67 -13.70 1.13
C ILE A 630 -19.80 -15.22 1.09
N PRO A 631 -20.94 -15.78 0.67
CA PRO A 631 -21.07 -17.22 0.49
C PRO A 631 -20.16 -17.68 -0.66
N LEU A 632 -19.60 -18.88 -0.53
CA LEU A 632 -18.79 -19.55 -1.53
C LEU A 632 -19.59 -20.72 -2.11
N SER A 633 -19.94 -20.63 -3.37
CA SER A 633 -20.73 -21.64 -4.09
C SER A 633 -19.86 -22.51 -4.99
N ASN A 634 -20.21 -23.77 -5.21
CA ASN A 634 -19.48 -24.56 -6.20
C ASN A 634 -19.68 -23.93 -7.60
N PRO A 635 -18.61 -23.82 -8.40
CA PRO A 635 -18.66 -23.21 -9.74
C PRO A 635 -19.61 -23.92 -10.70
#